data_AF-A0A943I624-F1
#
_entry.id   AF-A0A943I624-F1
#
_cell.length_a   1.000
_cell.length_b   1.000
_cell.length_c   1.000
_cell.angle_alpha   90.00
_cell.angle_beta   90.00
_cell.angle_gamma   90.00
#
_symmetry.space_group_name_H-M   'P 1'
#
loop_
_entity.id
_entity.type
_entity.pdbx_description
1 polymer ?
#
loop_
_entity_poly.entity_id
_entity_poly.type
_entity_poly.pdbx_seq_one_letter_code
_entity_poly.pdbx_strand_id
1 'polypeptide(L)'
;MDPVTVEGITVNDSASIYTETKDGIMTINVSDPKQKNVTLNIKLEKGYENVIQKDDTVTINDDGSFTIDTTKSAGATHTIVVNLEKTDKTALGIAIDLASQANLDNVIPAVVEEFNAALQQAKDVYNNASATQKEVNNAFDRLANAMHMLDFKQGDKTALKAFIDKVSGLDSTKYTEATWTTFETKLNEAVSVYNDENAMQKEVNNAYNDLVTAFLNLRLIPNKDLLKDLINQAEGLESANYTKATFDGLTKALNEAKAVFDNPNATQKEVDNAKAELEKAMAGLQTVTVDNTVKAPISNGDTTASVKTGDESLTGIFATITLLSVAGYTLFKRKENN
;
A
#
# COMPACT_ATOMS: atom_id res chain seq x y z
N MET A 1 35.99 40.66 -26.51
CA MET A 1 35.74 39.87 -25.29
C MET A 1 34.26 39.54 -25.31
N ASP A 2 33.89 38.36 -24.83
CA ASP A 2 32.47 38.04 -24.68
C ASP A 2 31.85 38.97 -23.63
N PRO A 3 30.57 39.38 -23.79
CA PRO A 3 29.88 40.21 -22.81
C PRO A 3 29.93 39.57 -21.42
N VAL A 4 30.10 40.38 -20.39
CA VAL A 4 30.12 39.93 -18.99
C VAL A 4 28.84 40.37 -18.32
N THR A 5 28.17 39.43 -17.64
CA THR A 5 26.97 39.70 -16.84
C THR A 5 27.32 39.71 -15.35
N VAL A 6 26.96 40.79 -14.66
CA VAL A 6 27.10 40.94 -13.20
C VAL A 6 25.78 41.48 -12.67
N GLU A 7 25.16 40.77 -11.71
CA GLU A 7 23.91 41.19 -11.05
C GLU A 7 22.75 41.54 -12.02
N GLY A 8 22.64 40.82 -13.13
CA GLY A 8 21.60 41.07 -14.15
C GLY A 8 21.88 42.27 -15.06
N ILE A 9 23.12 42.76 -15.08
CA ILE A 9 23.61 43.79 -15.99
C ILE A 9 24.66 43.19 -16.91
N THR A 10 24.43 43.27 -18.21
CA THR A 10 25.36 42.79 -19.24
C THR A 10 26.13 43.96 -19.83
N VAL A 11 27.46 43.84 -19.90
CA VAL A 11 28.35 44.83 -20.51
C VAL A 11 29.26 44.20 -21.58
N ASN A 12 29.48 44.92 -22.69
CA ASN A 12 30.22 44.44 -23.86
C ASN A 12 31.76 44.43 -23.74
N ASP A 13 32.34 45.07 -22.72
CA ASP A 13 33.78 45.07 -22.44
C ASP A 13 34.04 45.05 -20.92
N SER A 14 35.30 44.86 -20.51
CA SER A 14 35.71 44.90 -19.10
C SER A 14 35.41 46.28 -18.49
N ALA A 15 34.46 46.33 -17.57
CA ALA A 15 34.12 47.51 -16.78
C ALA A 15 34.06 47.15 -15.29
N SER A 16 34.25 48.15 -14.42
CA SER A 16 33.89 48.04 -13.01
C SER A 16 32.44 48.47 -12.85
N ILE A 17 31.60 47.59 -12.30
CA ILE A 17 30.17 47.83 -12.08
C ILE A 17 29.89 47.68 -10.60
N TYR A 18 29.18 48.66 -10.04
CA TYR A 18 28.62 48.60 -8.69
C TYR A 18 27.15 48.99 -8.75
N THR A 19 26.28 48.18 -8.15
CA THR A 19 24.84 48.45 -8.10
C THR A 19 24.34 48.55 -6.68
N GLU A 20 23.35 49.41 -6.47
CA GLU A 20 22.56 49.47 -5.26
C GLU A 20 21.08 49.54 -5.66
N THR A 21 20.25 48.66 -5.11
CA THR A 21 18.80 48.66 -5.37
C THR A 21 18.04 48.89 -4.08
N LYS A 22 17.19 49.91 -4.07
CA LYS A 22 16.32 50.25 -2.95
C LYS A 22 14.95 50.70 -3.45
N ASP A 23 13.89 50.11 -2.90
CA ASP A 23 12.50 50.47 -3.20
C ASP A 23 12.16 50.47 -4.71
N GLY A 24 12.74 49.53 -5.47
CA GLY A 24 12.54 49.40 -6.93
C GLY A 24 13.42 50.33 -7.78
N ILE A 25 14.18 51.22 -7.14
CA ILE A 25 15.14 52.10 -7.79
C ILE A 25 16.51 51.45 -7.77
N MET A 26 17.14 51.31 -8.93
CA MET A 26 18.49 50.79 -9.08
C MET A 26 19.43 51.92 -9.49
N THR A 27 20.48 52.13 -8.69
CA THR A 27 21.62 52.96 -9.03
C THR A 27 22.74 52.08 -9.55
N ILE A 28 23.25 52.40 -10.73
CA ILE A 28 24.29 51.68 -11.45
C ILE A 28 25.47 52.64 -11.63
N ASN A 29 26.62 52.26 -11.09
CA ASN A 29 27.87 52.98 -11.25
C ASN A 29 28.80 52.16 -12.12
N VAL A 30 29.26 52.74 -13.23
CA VAL A 30 30.09 52.07 -14.23
C VAL A 30 31.35 52.88 -14.51
N SER A 31 32.52 52.22 -14.55
CA SER A 31 33.77 52.85 -14.98
C SER A 31 34.60 51.92 -15.88
N ASP A 32 35.46 52.52 -16.70
CA ASP A 32 36.55 51.84 -17.41
C ASP A 32 37.86 52.04 -16.62
N PRO A 33 38.15 51.20 -15.61
CA PRO A 33 39.28 51.40 -14.71
C PRO A 33 40.64 51.24 -15.41
N LYS A 34 40.67 50.51 -16.54
CA LYS A 34 41.88 50.27 -17.32
C LYS A 34 42.14 51.36 -18.36
N GLN A 35 41.22 52.33 -18.48
CA GLN A 35 41.32 53.48 -19.39
C GLN A 35 41.61 53.04 -20.82
N LYS A 36 40.87 52.03 -21.29
CA LYS A 36 40.99 51.49 -22.65
C LYS A 36 40.40 52.44 -23.71
N ASN A 37 39.63 53.46 -23.29
CA ASN A 37 38.96 54.43 -24.16
C ASN A 37 37.99 53.73 -25.13
N VAL A 38 37.04 53.00 -24.55
CA VAL A 38 36.06 52.17 -25.27
C VAL A 38 34.64 52.71 -25.12
N THR A 39 33.75 52.23 -25.97
CA THR A 39 32.31 52.43 -25.80
C THR A 39 31.72 51.25 -25.04
N LEU A 40 31.19 51.52 -23.85
CA LEU A 40 30.49 50.54 -23.03
C LEU A 40 29.01 50.52 -23.38
N ASN A 41 28.48 49.34 -23.71
CA ASN A 41 27.06 49.07 -23.92
C ASN A 41 26.54 48.26 -22.73
N ILE A 42 25.56 48.80 -22.02
CA ILE A 42 25.03 48.25 -20.77
C ILE A 42 23.57 47.87 -20.99
N LYS A 43 23.19 46.64 -20.66
CA LYS A 43 21.80 46.16 -20.75
C LYS A 43 21.35 45.57 -19.43
N LEU A 44 20.17 45.98 -18.95
CA LEU A 44 19.52 45.39 -17.79
C LEU A 44 18.63 44.23 -18.24
N GLU A 45 18.79 43.05 -17.63
CA GLU A 45 17.98 41.87 -17.94
C GLU A 45 16.53 42.02 -17.49
N LYS A 46 16.29 42.71 -16.37
CA LYS A 46 14.94 42.96 -15.82
C LYS A 46 14.19 44.10 -16.50
N GLY A 47 14.82 44.82 -17.44
CA GLY A 47 14.26 46.06 -17.96
C GLY A 47 14.11 47.15 -16.91
N TYR A 48 13.53 48.28 -17.30
CA TYR A 48 13.18 49.39 -16.42
C TYR A 48 11.97 50.15 -16.97
N GLU A 49 11.12 50.68 -16.09
CA GLU A 49 9.97 51.51 -16.47
C GLU A 49 10.44 52.87 -17.01
N ASN A 50 11.41 53.48 -16.33
CA ASN A 50 11.97 54.78 -16.71
C ASN A 50 13.36 55.03 -16.12
N VAL A 51 14.12 55.90 -16.77
CA VAL A 51 15.38 56.45 -16.22
C VAL A 51 15.03 57.63 -15.31
N ILE A 52 15.53 57.62 -14.08
CA ILE A 52 15.32 58.67 -13.07
C ILE A 52 16.43 59.73 -13.20
N GLN A 53 17.68 59.28 -13.31
CA GLN A 53 18.86 60.13 -13.41
C GLN A 53 19.91 59.43 -14.27
N LYS A 54 20.71 60.20 -15.00
CA LYS A 54 21.91 59.71 -15.69
C LYS A 54 22.92 60.83 -15.81
N ASP A 55 24.20 60.48 -15.94
CA ASP A 55 25.22 61.44 -16.33
C ASP A 55 25.06 61.89 -17.80
N ASP A 56 25.62 63.05 -18.13
CA ASP A 56 25.54 63.64 -19.48
C ASP A 56 26.19 62.77 -20.55
N THR A 57 27.21 62.00 -20.17
CA THR A 57 27.96 61.08 -21.06
C THR A 57 27.21 59.79 -21.36
N VAL A 58 26.08 59.53 -20.68
CA VAL A 58 25.26 58.33 -20.89
C VAL A 58 24.22 58.61 -21.98
N THR A 59 24.21 57.79 -23.02
CA THR A 59 23.17 57.79 -24.06
C THR A 59 22.22 56.63 -23.83
N ILE A 60 20.92 56.86 -23.98
CA ILE A 60 19.89 55.80 -23.93
C ILE A 60 19.58 55.41 -25.38
N ASN A 61 19.65 54.13 -25.68
CA ASN A 61 19.38 53.57 -27.00
C ASN A 61 17.89 53.22 -27.14
N ASP A 62 17.40 53.10 -28.38
CA ASP A 62 15.98 52.79 -28.67
C ASP A 62 15.53 51.43 -28.13
N ASP A 63 16.47 50.49 -27.95
CA ASP A 63 16.21 49.16 -27.37
C ASP A 63 16.25 49.15 -25.82
N GLY A 64 16.36 50.33 -25.20
CA GLY A 64 16.46 50.52 -23.76
C GLY A 64 17.85 50.28 -23.18
N SER A 65 18.85 49.88 -23.95
CA SER A 65 20.24 49.77 -23.45
C SER A 65 20.89 51.15 -23.26
N PHE A 66 22.01 51.20 -22.53
CA PHE A 66 22.77 52.43 -22.30
C PHE A 66 24.14 52.35 -22.98
N THR A 67 24.57 53.48 -23.53
CA THR A 67 25.89 53.64 -24.16
C THR A 67 26.70 54.68 -23.41
N ILE A 68 27.95 54.37 -23.07
CA ILE A 68 28.91 55.28 -22.42
C ILE A 68 30.19 55.33 -23.25
N ASP A 69 30.55 56.51 -23.76
CA ASP A 69 31.83 56.75 -24.43
C ASP A 69 32.88 57.19 -23.41
N THR A 70 33.85 56.32 -23.10
CA THR A 70 34.89 56.61 -22.09
C THR A 70 36.09 57.38 -22.65
N THR A 71 36.14 57.68 -23.96
CA THR A 71 37.30 58.31 -24.62
C THR A 71 37.62 59.71 -24.09
N LYS A 72 36.64 60.41 -23.50
CA LYS A 72 36.77 61.76 -22.92
C LYS A 72 36.64 61.80 -21.41
N SER A 73 36.50 60.63 -20.77
CA SER A 73 36.23 60.48 -19.34
C SER A 73 37.01 59.30 -18.75
N ALA A 74 38.28 59.17 -19.15
CA ALA A 74 39.16 58.06 -18.76
C ALA A 74 39.21 57.87 -17.24
N GLY A 75 38.82 56.68 -16.78
CA GLY A 75 38.80 56.31 -15.37
C GLY A 75 37.68 56.95 -14.54
N ALA A 76 36.80 57.76 -15.13
CA ALA A 76 35.66 58.33 -14.43
C ALA A 76 34.60 57.25 -14.15
N THR A 77 33.85 57.47 -13.05
CA THR A 77 32.64 56.70 -12.77
C THR A 77 31.45 57.43 -13.33
N HIS A 78 30.57 56.68 -13.98
CA HIS A 78 29.35 57.16 -14.59
C HIS A 78 28.15 56.55 -13.89
N THR A 79 27.18 57.37 -13.51
CA THR A 79 26.00 56.95 -12.77
C THR A 79 24.76 56.92 -13.65
N ILE A 80 23.98 55.85 -13.51
CA ILE A 80 22.64 55.67 -14.09
C ILE A 80 21.71 55.27 -12.95
N VAL A 81 20.57 55.93 -12.83
CA VAL A 81 19.52 55.59 -11.85
C VAL A 81 18.25 55.29 -12.62
N VAL A 82 17.72 54.10 -12.44
CA VAL A 82 16.51 53.62 -13.12
C VAL A 82 15.46 53.16 -12.11
N ASN A 83 14.20 53.28 -12.50
CA ASN A 83 13.08 52.62 -11.84
C ASN A 83 12.85 51.28 -12.54
N LEU A 84 13.10 50.15 -11.86
CA LEU A 84 12.99 48.82 -12.46
C LEU A 84 11.54 48.46 -12.80
N GLU A 85 11.36 47.59 -13.79
CA GLU A 85 10.05 46.99 -14.05
C GLU A 85 9.55 46.21 -12.83
N LYS A 86 8.29 46.43 -12.48
CA LYS A 86 7.64 45.69 -11.40
C LYS A 86 7.22 44.30 -11.88
N THR A 87 7.55 43.29 -11.06
CA THR A 87 7.10 41.92 -11.27
C THR A 87 5.62 41.78 -10.89
N ASP A 88 4.82 41.12 -11.73
CA ASP A 88 3.41 40.88 -11.44
C ASP A 88 3.26 39.73 -10.42
N LYS A 89 2.68 40.06 -9.26
CA LYS A 89 2.44 39.14 -8.14
C LYS A 89 0.96 38.89 -7.89
N THR A 90 0.07 39.36 -8.78
CA THR A 90 -1.38 39.30 -8.57
C THR A 90 -1.87 37.87 -8.39
N ALA A 91 -1.48 36.96 -9.30
CA ALA A 91 -1.86 35.55 -9.23
C ALA A 91 -1.30 34.86 -7.98
N LEU A 92 -0.05 35.14 -7.60
CA LEU A 92 0.57 34.61 -6.39
C LEU A 92 -0.17 35.09 -5.13
N GLY A 93 -0.54 36.37 -5.06
CA GLY A 93 -1.33 36.93 -3.97
C GLY A 93 -2.68 36.23 -3.80
N ILE A 94 -3.43 36.05 -4.90
CA ILE A 94 -4.71 35.32 -4.89
C ILE A 94 -4.52 33.88 -4.39
N ALA A 95 -3.47 33.19 -4.84
CA ALA A 95 -3.17 31.84 -4.38
C ALA A 95 -2.86 31.79 -2.88
N ILE A 96 -2.08 32.74 -2.36
CA ILE A 96 -1.78 32.85 -0.91
C ILE A 96 -3.06 33.10 -0.11
N ASP A 97 -3.95 33.99 -0.58
CA ASP A 97 -5.20 34.31 0.10
C ASP A 97 -6.13 33.10 0.16
N LEU A 98 -6.25 32.35 -0.94
CA LEU A 98 -7.05 31.13 -0.99
C LEU A 98 -6.45 30.03 -0.11
N ALA A 99 -5.13 29.81 -0.19
CA ALA A 99 -4.42 28.84 0.64
C ALA A 99 -4.54 29.16 2.14
N SER A 100 -4.50 30.44 2.52
CA SER A 100 -4.62 30.84 3.93
C SER A 100 -6.01 30.54 4.53
N GLN A 101 -6.99 30.20 3.71
CA GLN A 101 -8.35 29.81 4.11
C GLN A 101 -8.60 28.29 4.01
N ALA A 102 -7.58 27.50 3.64
CA ALA A 102 -7.74 26.07 3.42
C ALA A 102 -8.07 25.31 4.72
N ASN A 103 -8.98 24.33 4.63
CA ASN A 103 -9.23 23.39 5.71
C ASN A 103 -8.28 22.19 5.61
N LEU A 104 -7.49 21.98 6.66
CA LEU A 104 -6.50 20.90 6.77
C LEU A 104 -7.01 19.68 7.55
N ASP A 105 -8.28 19.67 7.94
CA ASP A 105 -8.91 18.55 8.64
C ASP A 105 -8.77 17.25 7.84
N ASN A 106 -8.28 16.23 8.55
CA ASN A 106 -8.03 14.88 8.07
C ASN A 106 -7.11 14.82 6.84
N VAL A 107 -6.40 15.89 6.48
CA VAL A 107 -5.37 15.84 5.44
C VAL A 107 -4.21 15.00 5.94
N ILE A 108 -3.60 14.22 5.03
CA ILE A 108 -2.39 13.45 5.33
C ILE A 108 -1.30 14.38 5.90
N PRO A 109 -0.62 14.02 7.01
CA PRO A 109 0.39 14.88 7.64
C PRO A 109 1.51 15.31 6.70
N ALA A 110 2.04 14.41 5.88
CA ALA A 110 3.07 14.76 4.89
C ALA A 110 2.59 15.82 3.87
N VAL A 111 1.30 15.81 3.53
CA VAL A 111 0.70 16.82 2.64
C VAL A 111 0.56 18.16 3.36
N VAL A 112 0.14 18.15 4.64
CA VAL A 112 0.06 19.37 5.46
C VAL A 112 1.43 20.04 5.59
N GLU A 113 2.49 19.25 5.79
CA GLU A 113 3.86 19.75 5.85
C GLU A 113 4.27 20.46 4.55
N GLU A 114 4.10 19.81 3.40
CA GLU A 114 4.44 20.41 2.10
C GLU A 114 3.57 21.64 1.80
N PHE A 115 2.27 21.59 2.11
CA PHE A 115 1.38 22.73 1.95
C PHE A 115 1.83 23.96 2.74
N ASN A 116 2.17 23.78 4.03
CA ASN A 116 2.65 24.87 4.86
C ASN A 116 4.00 25.41 4.37
N ALA A 117 4.91 24.53 3.93
CA ALA A 117 6.20 24.93 3.37
C ALA A 117 6.06 25.71 2.05
N ALA A 118 5.17 25.28 1.16
CA ALA A 118 4.87 25.97 -0.09
C ALA A 118 4.19 27.33 0.16
N LEU A 119 3.25 27.41 1.10
CA LEU A 119 2.59 28.66 1.49
C LEU A 119 3.59 29.67 2.08
N GLN A 120 4.52 29.20 2.92
CA GLN A 120 5.56 30.06 3.47
C GLN A 120 6.49 30.60 2.37
N GLN A 121 6.98 29.73 1.48
CA GLN A 121 7.82 30.17 0.35
C GLN A 121 7.08 31.19 -0.54
N ALA A 122 5.80 30.96 -0.81
CA ALA A 122 4.97 31.88 -1.58
C ALA A 122 4.90 33.26 -0.91
N LYS A 123 4.69 33.32 0.42
CA LYS A 123 4.69 34.57 1.20
C LYS A 123 6.05 35.28 1.15
N ASP A 124 7.15 34.53 1.24
CA ASP A 124 8.50 35.09 1.19
C ASP A 124 8.79 35.71 -0.18
N VAL A 125 8.44 35.02 -1.27
CA VAL A 125 8.59 35.54 -2.65
C VAL A 125 7.65 36.72 -2.90
N TYR A 126 6.42 36.68 -2.37
CA TYR A 126 5.47 37.78 -2.48
C TYR A 126 6.01 39.05 -1.80
N ASN A 127 6.60 38.93 -0.62
CA ASN A 127 7.17 40.06 0.13
C ASN A 127 8.55 40.53 -0.39
N ASN A 128 9.25 39.71 -1.17
CA ASN A 128 10.55 40.08 -1.73
C ASN A 128 10.41 41.09 -2.89
N ALA A 129 10.73 42.37 -2.63
CA ALA A 129 10.66 43.43 -3.64
C ALA A 129 11.56 43.20 -4.87
N SER A 130 12.62 42.41 -4.75
CA SER A 130 13.54 42.09 -5.86
C SER A 130 13.25 40.75 -6.53
N ALA A 131 12.18 40.04 -6.15
CA ALA A 131 11.79 38.79 -6.80
C ALA A 131 11.64 38.96 -8.32
N THR A 132 12.13 37.99 -9.07
CA THR A 132 11.97 37.87 -10.52
C THR A 132 10.61 37.24 -10.86
N GLN A 133 10.11 37.47 -12.07
CA GLN A 133 8.87 36.80 -12.53
C GLN A 133 9.00 35.27 -12.52
N LYS A 134 10.19 34.75 -12.79
CA LYS A 134 10.46 33.30 -12.71
C LYS A 134 10.28 32.77 -11.29
N GLU A 135 10.80 33.47 -10.28
CA GLU A 135 10.63 33.08 -8.88
C GLU A 135 9.16 33.16 -8.45
N VAL A 136 8.43 34.19 -8.88
CA VAL A 136 6.99 34.33 -8.62
C VAL A 136 6.20 33.18 -9.23
N ASN A 137 6.45 32.85 -10.50
CA ASN A 137 5.77 31.74 -11.19
C ASN A 137 6.07 30.40 -10.52
N ASN A 138 7.34 30.14 -10.17
CA ASN A 138 7.72 28.91 -9.49
C ASN A 138 7.04 28.77 -8.11
N ALA A 139 6.94 29.86 -7.35
CA ALA A 139 6.27 29.88 -6.06
C ALA A 139 4.76 29.63 -6.20
N PHE A 140 4.14 30.21 -7.23
CA PHE A 140 2.74 29.98 -7.56
C PHE A 140 2.50 28.50 -7.91
N ASP A 141 3.30 27.93 -8.81
CA ASP A 141 3.15 26.54 -9.25
C ASP A 141 3.30 25.55 -8.09
N ARG A 142 4.29 25.77 -7.21
CA ARG A 142 4.47 24.93 -6.02
C ARG A 142 3.27 25.00 -5.08
N LEU A 143 2.79 26.21 -4.77
CA LEU A 143 1.62 26.39 -3.90
C LEU A 143 0.37 25.76 -4.50
N ALA A 144 0.13 25.96 -5.80
CA ALA A 144 -1.01 25.36 -6.51
C ALA A 144 -0.98 23.82 -6.45
N ASN A 145 0.19 23.21 -6.66
CA ASN A 145 0.36 21.76 -6.53
C ASN A 145 0.08 21.27 -5.10
N ALA A 146 0.60 21.97 -4.09
CA ALA A 146 0.36 21.60 -2.70
C ALA A 146 -1.12 21.76 -2.29
N MET A 147 -1.81 22.78 -2.81
CA MET A 147 -3.26 22.95 -2.66
C MET A 147 -4.03 21.78 -3.27
N HIS A 148 -3.65 21.32 -4.46
CA HIS A 148 -4.26 20.15 -5.11
C HIS A 148 -4.05 18.86 -4.29
N MET A 149 -2.94 18.74 -3.56
CA MET A 149 -2.69 17.58 -2.70
C MET A 149 -3.59 17.53 -1.46
N LEU A 150 -4.26 18.62 -1.06
CA LEU A 150 -5.13 18.65 0.14
C LEU A 150 -6.33 17.68 0.08
N ASP A 151 -6.65 17.16 -1.10
CA ASP A 151 -7.65 16.12 -1.30
C ASP A 151 -7.19 14.73 -0.80
N PHE A 152 -5.90 14.54 -0.55
CA PHE A 152 -5.38 13.31 0.05
C PHE A 152 -5.65 13.31 1.55
N LYS A 153 -6.71 12.59 1.95
CA LYS A 153 -7.16 12.46 3.33
C LYS A 153 -6.68 11.16 3.99
N GLN A 154 -6.43 11.23 5.29
CA GLN A 154 -6.17 10.07 6.15
C GLN A 154 -7.38 9.13 6.16
N GLY A 155 -7.12 7.83 6.25
CA GLY A 155 -8.16 6.84 6.47
C GLY A 155 -8.66 6.82 7.92
N ASP A 156 -9.95 6.57 8.11
CA ASP A 156 -10.51 6.28 9.44
C ASP A 156 -10.07 4.88 9.91
N LYS A 157 -9.25 4.86 10.95
CA LYS A 157 -8.63 3.64 11.52
C LYS A 157 -9.42 3.03 12.67
N THR A 158 -10.59 3.56 13.01
CA THR A 158 -11.36 3.15 14.20
C THR A 158 -11.70 1.66 14.15
N ALA A 159 -12.24 1.18 13.04
CA ALA A 159 -12.61 -0.23 12.87
C ALA A 159 -11.39 -1.16 12.86
N LEU A 160 -10.31 -0.75 12.19
CA LEU A 160 -9.05 -1.48 12.14
C LEU A 160 -8.46 -1.66 13.55
N LYS A 161 -8.39 -0.57 14.32
CA LYS A 161 -7.88 -0.60 15.70
C LYS A 161 -8.71 -1.50 16.59
N ALA A 162 -10.03 -1.37 16.54
CA ALA A 162 -10.93 -2.20 17.35
C ALA A 162 -10.77 -3.69 17.04
N PHE A 163 -10.56 -4.04 15.76
CA PHE A 163 -10.36 -5.44 15.38
C PHE A 163 -8.99 -5.96 15.80
N ILE A 164 -7.91 -5.19 15.61
CA ILE A 164 -6.57 -5.49 16.13
C ILE A 164 -6.66 -5.79 17.62
N ASP A 165 -7.22 -4.87 18.42
CA ASP A 165 -7.33 -5.02 19.88
C ASP A 165 -8.08 -6.29 20.28
N LYS A 166 -9.13 -6.64 19.53
CA LYS A 166 -9.94 -7.84 19.79
C LYS A 166 -9.17 -9.14 19.54
N VAL A 167 -8.26 -9.16 18.57
CA VAL A 167 -7.60 -10.40 18.12
C VAL A 167 -6.14 -10.53 18.58
N SER A 168 -5.51 -9.45 19.05
CA SER A 168 -4.14 -9.48 19.58
C SER A 168 -3.96 -10.33 20.84
N GLY A 169 -5.05 -10.63 21.56
CA GLY A 169 -5.04 -11.44 22.79
C GLY A 169 -5.32 -12.94 22.59
N LEU A 170 -5.39 -13.42 21.33
CA LEU A 170 -5.65 -14.83 21.06
C LEU A 170 -4.47 -15.70 21.50
N ASP A 171 -4.78 -16.87 22.04
CA ASP A 171 -3.80 -17.86 22.46
C ASP A 171 -3.41 -18.75 21.27
N SER A 172 -2.19 -18.55 20.76
CA SER A 172 -1.65 -19.26 19.60
C SER A 172 -1.65 -20.78 19.76
N THR A 173 -1.50 -21.28 20.99
CA THR A 173 -1.40 -22.71 21.30
C THR A 173 -2.68 -23.49 21.04
N LYS A 174 -3.81 -22.78 20.86
CA LYS A 174 -5.11 -23.39 20.57
C LYS A 174 -5.35 -23.62 19.09
N TYR A 175 -4.53 -23.04 18.21
CA TYR A 175 -4.74 -23.03 16.77
C TYR A 175 -3.68 -23.85 16.03
N THR A 176 -4.02 -24.33 14.83
CA THR A 176 -3.06 -25.01 13.97
C THR A 176 -1.99 -24.03 13.49
N GLU A 177 -0.73 -24.46 13.48
CA GLU A 177 0.44 -23.63 13.15
C GLU A 177 0.29 -22.92 11.80
N ALA A 178 -0.22 -23.62 10.78
CA ALA A 178 -0.39 -23.09 9.43
C ALA A 178 -1.37 -21.90 9.37
N THR A 179 -2.52 -22.05 10.05
CA THR A 179 -3.55 -20.99 10.05
C THR A 179 -3.16 -19.84 10.98
N TRP A 180 -2.50 -20.16 12.11
CA TRP A 180 -1.95 -19.16 13.02
C TRP A 180 -0.91 -18.27 12.35
N THR A 181 0.08 -18.86 11.66
CA THR A 181 1.14 -18.12 10.96
C THR A 181 0.58 -17.14 9.94
N THR A 182 -0.45 -17.57 9.20
CA THR A 182 -1.14 -16.71 8.22
C THR A 182 -1.85 -15.54 8.90
N PHE A 183 -2.55 -15.81 10.01
CA PHE A 183 -3.22 -14.80 10.81
C PHE A 183 -2.25 -13.80 11.45
N GLU A 184 -1.18 -14.28 12.08
CA GLU A 184 -0.15 -13.44 12.71
C GLU A 184 0.52 -12.51 11.71
N THR A 185 0.83 -13.00 10.50
CA THR A 185 1.36 -12.18 9.41
C THR A 185 0.40 -11.02 9.09
N LYS A 186 -0.89 -11.31 8.90
CA LYS A 186 -1.90 -10.28 8.61
C LYS A 186 -2.17 -9.34 9.77
N LEU A 187 -2.03 -9.81 11.02
CA LEU A 187 -2.12 -8.96 12.20
C LEU A 187 -0.97 -7.95 12.22
N ASN A 188 0.25 -8.38 11.92
CA ASN A 188 1.41 -7.48 11.87
C ASN A 188 1.29 -6.44 10.74
N GLU A 189 0.84 -6.85 9.55
CA GLU A 189 0.55 -5.92 8.45
C GLU A 189 -0.52 -4.88 8.83
N ALA A 190 -1.59 -5.32 9.49
CA ALA A 190 -2.65 -4.44 9.98
C ALA A 190 -2.14 -3.44 11.04
N VAL A 191 -1.28 -3.89 11.96
CA VAL A 191 -0.63 -3.01 12.95
C VAL A 191 0.28 -1.98 12.27
N SER A 192 0.99 -2.37 11.20
CA SER A 192 1.82 -1.44 10.41
C SER A 192 0.98 -0.33 9.78
N VAL A 193 -0.11 -0.68 9.10
CA VAL A 193 -1.05 0.30 8.50
C VAL A 193 -1.73 1.16 9.57
N TYR A 194 -2.05 0.58 10.74
CA TYR A 194 -2.60 1.33 11.86
C TYR A 194 -1.62 2.42 12.35
N ASN A 195 -0.32 2.12 12.41
CA ASN A 195 0.70 3.05 12.87
C ASN A 195 1.19 4.04 11.79
N ASP A 196 0.91 3.80 10.50
CA ASP A 196 1.29 4.70 9.42
C ASP A 196 0.43 5.97 9.39
N GLU A 197 0.94 7.09 9.88
CA GLU A 197 0.25 8.38 9.94
C GLU A 197 -0.28 8.88 8.58
N ASN A 198 0.28 8.40 7.47
CA ASN A 198 -0.11 8.79 6.11
C ASN A 198 -1.07 7.80 5.43
N ALA A 199 -1.46 6.71 6.11
CA ALA A 199 -2.30 5.68 5.53
C ALA A 199 -3.65 6.25 5.05
N MET A 200 -3.96 5.98 3.79
CA MET A 200 -5.22 6.37 3.15
C MET A 200 -6.32 5.33 3.42
N GLN A 201 -7.58 5.73 3.23
CA GLN A 201 -8.74 4.87 3.50
C GLN A 201 -8.67 3.50 2.79
N LYS A 202 -8.13 3.46 1.56
CA LYS A 202 -7.99 2.21 0.80
C LYS A 202 -7.06 1.23 1.50
N GLU A 203 -5.95 1.70 2.04
CA GLU A 203 -4.95 0.87 2.73
C GLU A 203 -5.53 0.36 4.05
N VAL A 204 -6.20 1.23 4.80
CA VAL A 204 -6.90 0.86 6.03
C VAL A 204 -7.97 -0.21 5.77
N ASN A 205 -8.78 -0.04 4.72
CA ASN A 205 -9.81 -1.02 4.34
C ASN A 205 -9.22 -2.37 3.94
N ASN A 206 -8.13 -2.36 3.15
CA ASN A 206 -7.46 -3.58 2.73
C ASN A 206 -6.87 -4.33 3.93
N ALA A 207 -6.16 -3.64 4.82
CA ALA A 207 -5.61 -4.22 6.04
C ALA A 207 -6.70 -4.83 6.94
N TYR A 208 -7.83 -4.13 7.09
CA TYR A 208 -8.98 -4.66 7.84
C TYR A 208 -9.53 -5.95 7.22
N ASN A 209 -9.81 -5.94 5.92
CA ASN A 209 -10.38 -7.09 5.21
C ASN A 209 -9.45 -8.31 5.22
N ASP A 210 -8.15 -8.08 5.03
CA ASP A 210 -7.13 -9.13 5.07
C ASP A 210 -7.05 -9.76 6.47
N LEU A 211 -7.02 -8.94 7.53
CA LEU A 211 -7.00 -9.42 8.91
C LEU A 211 -8.28 -10.19 9.26
N VAL A 212 -9.45 -9.68 8.86
CA VAL A 212 -10.75 -10.38 9.07
C VAL A 212 -10.75 -11.72 8.37
N THR A 213 -10.29 -11.78 7.12
CA THR A 213 -10.23 -13.02 6.34
C THR A 213 -9.30 -14.04 7.00
N ALA A 214 -8.12 -13.60 7.45
CA ALA A 214 -7.18 -14.49 8.12
C ALA A 214 -7.73 -14.99 9.47
N PHE A 215 -8.38 -14.13 10.24
CA PHE A 215 -9.06 -14.51 11.48
C PHE A 215 -10.16 -15.55 11.25
N LEU A 216 -10.99 -15.39 10.21
CA LEU A 216 -12.05 -16.35 9.86
C LEU A 216 -11.50 -17.72 9.40
N ASN A 217 -10.26 -17.75 8.91
CA ASN A 217 -9.56 -18.95 8.49
C ASN A 217 -8.79 -19.67 9.62
N LEU A 218 -8.75 -19.11 10.83
CA LEU A 218 -8.18 -19.79 11.98
C LEU A 218 -8.87 -21.14 12.23
N ARG A 219 -8.05 -22.16 12.51
CA ARG A 219 -8.52 -23.50 12.86
C ARG A 219 -7.95 -23.91 14.20
N LEU A 220 -8.82 -24.39 15.10
CA LEU A 220 -8.40 -24.97 16.36
C LEU A 220 -7.66 -26.30 16.12
N ILE A 221 -6.73 -26.63 17.02
CA ILE A 221 -6.12 -27.96 17.05
C ILE A 221 -7.21 -28.97 17.41
N PRO A 222 -7.44 -30.03 16.61
CA PRO A 222 -8.42 -31.06 16.94
C PRO A 222 -7.95 -31.90 18.14
N ASN A 223 -8.88 -32.34 18.99
CA ASN A 223 -8.60 -33.32 20.03
C ASN A 223 -8.52 -34.72 19.41
N LYS A 224 -7.35 -35.36 19.53
CA LYS A 224 -7.06 -36.69 18.98
C LYS A 224 -6.85 -37.78 20.03
N ASP A 225 -7.08 -37.49 21.31
CA ASP A 225 -6.76 -38.41 22.42
C ASP A 225 -7.52 -39.74 22.30
N LEU A 226 -8.84 -39.68 22.09
CA LEU A 226 -9.66 -40.88 21.93
C LEU A 226 -9.31 -41.69 20.67
N LEU A 227 -8.94 -41.00 19.58
CA LEU A 227 -8.49 -41.67 18.35
C LEU A 227 -7.16 -42.39 18.60
N LYS A 228 -6.23 -41.76 19.32
CA LYS A 228 -4.94 -42.34 19.70
C LYS A 228 -5.11 -43.61 20.53
N ASP A 229 -5.95 -43.55 21.56
CA ASP A 229 -6.21 -44.69 22.44
C ASP A 229 -6.81 -45.87 21.67
N LEU A 230 -7.70 -45.59 20.71
CA LEU A 230 -8.32 -46.60 19.87
C LEU A 230 -7.34 -47.21 18.86
N ILE A 231 -6.46 -46.39 18.26
CA ILE A 231 -5.37 -46.86 17.40
C ILE A 231 -4.47 -47.83 18.19
N ASN A 232 -4.05 -47.46 19.40
CA ASN A 232 -3.21 -48.31 20.25
C ASN A 232 -3.90 -49.64 20.59
N GLN A 233 -5.21 -49.62 20.89
CA GLN A 233 -5.98 -50.84 21.15
C GLN A 233 -6.03 -51.74 19.91
N ALA A 234 -6.31 -51.17 18.73
CA ALA A 234 -6.36 -51.92 17.47
C ALA A 234 -5.00 -52.53 17.08
N GLU A 235 -3.90 -51.81 17.32
CA GLU A 235 -2.53 -52.31 17.08
C GLU A 235 -2.14 -53.46 18.02
N GLY A 236 -2.71 -53.51 19.22
CA GLY A 236 -2.47 -54.58 20.18
C GLY A 236 -3.21 -55.89 19.86
N LEU A 237 -4.07 -55.92 18.84
CA LEU A 237 -4.81 -57.12 18.47
C LEU A 237 -3.96 -58.09 17.66
N GLU A 238 -3.92 -59.35 18.09
CA GLU A 238 -3.20 -60.41 17.37
C GLU A 238 -4.05 -60.99 16.24
N SER A 239 -3.55 -60.89 15.01
CA SER A 239 -4.24 -61.37 13.80
C SER A 239 -4.62 -62.85 13.84
N ALA A 240 -3.83 -63.68 14.52
CA ALA A 240 -4.06 -65.13 14.64
C ALA A 240 -5.36 -65.48 15.38
N ASN A 241 -5.89 -64.58 16.20
CA ASN A 241 -7.10 -64.81 16.98
C ASN A 241 -8.39 -64.52 16.19
N TYR A 242 -8.29 -63.94 14.99
CA TYR A 242 -9.44 -63.45 14.22
C TYR A 242 -9.49 -64.01 12.79
N THR A 243 -10.68 -64.00 12.19
CA THR A 243 -10.86 -64.38 10.79
C THR A 243 -10.15 -63.37 9.87
N LYS A 244 -9.51 -63.87 8.81
CA LYS A 244 -8.77 -63.03 7.85
C LYS A 244 -9.63 -61.88 7.31
N ALA A 245 -10.88 -62.15 6.94
CA ALA A 245 -11.76 -61.14 6.35
C ALA A 245 -12.06 -59.96 7.29
N THR A 246 -12.34 -60.24 8.57
CA THR A 246 -12.64 -59.17 9.55
C THR A 246 -11.38 -58.42 9.97
N PHE A 247 -10.24 -59.12 10.06
CA PHE A 247 -8.95 -58.50 10.39
C PHE A 247 -8.38 -57.64 9.26
N ASP A 248 -8.59 -58.02 7.99
CA ASP A 248 -8.25 -57.18 6.84
C ASP A 248 -9.07 -55.86 6.86
N GLY A 249 -10.35 -55.94 7.24
CA GLY A 249 -11.23 -54.78 7.44
C GLY A 249 -10.74 -53.84 8.55
N LEU A 250 -10.32 -54.40 9.70
CA LEU A 250 -9.68 -53.66 10.78
C LEU A 250 -8.40 -52.97 10.30
N THR A 251 -7.53 -53.69 9.58
CA THR A 251 -6.26 -53.15 9.10
C THR A 251 -6.47 -51.93 8.21
N LYS A 252 -7.48 -51.97 7.33
CA LYS A 252 -7.84 -50.83 6.49
C LYS A 252 -8.29 -49.62 7.32
N ALA A 253 -9.24 -49.82 8.24
CA ALA A 253 -9.75 -48.74 9.09
C ALA A 253 -8.64 -48.16 10.01
N LEU A 254 -7.73 -49.00 10.50
CA LEU A 254 -6.57 -48.57 11.29
C LEU A 254 -5.63 -47.67 10.48
N ASN A 255 -5.36 -47.99 9.22
CA ASN A 255 -4.53 -47.16 8.37
C ASN A 255 -5.18 -45.81 8.05
N GLU A 256 -6.49 -45.79 7.81
CA GLU A 256 -7.26 -44.54 7.62
C GLU A 256 -7.25 -43.69 8.90
N ALA A 257 -7.45 -44.31 10.07
CA ALA A 257 -7.36 -43.65 11.37
C ALA A 257 -5.98 -43.04 11.64
N LYS A 258 -4.90 -43.76 11.34
CA LYS A 258 -3.53 -43.25 11.45
C LYS A 258 -3.28 -42.07 10.52
N ALA A 259 -3.75 -42.13 9.27
CA ALA A 259 -3.61 -41.02 8.33
C ALA A 259 -4.28 -39.72 8.86
N VAL A 260 -5.47 -39.84 9.47
CA VAL A 260 -6.15 -38.68 10.10
C VAL A 260 -5.43 -38.25 11.38
N PHE A 261 -4.90 -39.20 12.17
CA PHE A 261 -4.14 -38.92 13.38
C PHE A 261 -2.86 -38.13 13.09
N ASP A 262 -2.16 -38.46 12.01
CA ASP A 262 -0.90 -37.82 11.62
C ASP A 262 -1.12 -36.51 10.83
N ASN A 263 -2.32 -36.26 10.29
CA ASN A 263 -2.61 -35.03 9.56
C ASN A 263 -2.72 -33.81 10.52
N PRO A 264 -1.78 -32.85 10.50
CA PRO A 264 -1.82 -31.69 11.39
C PRO A 264 -2.99 -30.73 11.07
N ASN A 265 -3.58 -30.85 9.89
CA ASN A 265 -4.71 -30.03 9.42
C ASN A 265 -6.05 -30.77 9.49
N ALA A 266 -6.10 -31.95 10.13
CA ALA A 266 -7.36 -32.66 10.32
C ALA A 266 -8.37 -31.79 11.08
N THR A 267 -9.61 -31.80 10.63
CA THR A 267 -10.73 -31.21 11.35
C THR A 267 -11.20 -32.16 12.45
N GLN A 268 -11.85 -31.63 13.50
CA GLN A 268 -12.44 -32.48 14.54
C GLN A 268 -13.42 -33.50 13.95
N LYS A 269 -14.18 -33.10 12.93
CA LYS A 269 -15.11 -34.00 12.23
C LYS A 269 -14.40 -35.18 11.55
N GLU A 270 -13.25 -34.96 10.94
CA GLU A 270 -12.45 -36.05 10.35
C GLU A 270 -11.91 -36.99 11.44
N VAL A 271 -11.44 -36.43 12.56
CA VAL A 271 -10.98 -37.21 13.72
C VAL A 271 -12.11 -38.06 14.29
N ASP A 272 -13.30 -37.49 14.46
CA ASP A 272 -14.49 -38.18 14.99
C ASP A 272 -14.96 -39.29 14.03
N ASN A 273 -14.93 -39.04 12.72
CA ASN A 273 -15.28 -40.04 11.70
C ASN A 273 -14.29 -41.21 11.69
N ALA A 274 -12.98 -40.91 11.69
CA ALA A 274 -11.93 -41.93 11.73
C ALA A 274 -12.04 -42.81 12.97
N LYS A 275 -12.33 -42.20 14.13
CA LYS A 275 -12.60 -42.90 15.37
C LYS A 275 -13.79 -43.85 15.22
N ALA A 276 -14.92 -43.36 14.68
CA ALA A 276 -16.14 -44.17 14.52
C ALA A 276 -15.94 -45.35 13.55
N GLU A 277 -15.19 -45.15 12.47
CA GLU A 277 -14.87 -46.20 11.50
C GLU A 277 -13.99 -47.29 12.11
N LEU A 278 -12.97 -46.90 12.88
CA LEU A 278 -12.10 -47.84 13.59
C LEU A 278 -12.87 -48.59 14.71
N GLU A 279 -13.73 -47.90 15.47
CA GLU A 279 -14.62 -48.52 16.47
C GLU A 279 -15.52 -49.59 15.85
N LYS A 280 -16.13 -49.26 14.70
CA LYS A 280 -16.98 -50.20 13.96
C LYS A 280 -16.20 -51.41 13.47
N ALA A 281 -14.98 -51.21 12.97
CA ALA A 281 -14.15 -52.32 12.50
C ALA A 281 -13.72 -53.25 13.65
N MET A 282 -13.36 -52.68 14.80
CA MET A 282 -13.06 -53.45 16.02
C MET A 282 -14.27 -54.23 16.52
N ALA A 283 -15.46 -53.63 16.55
CA ALA A 283 -16.70 -54.30 16.96
C ALA A 283 -17.13 -55.42 15.98
N GLY A 284 -16.68 -55.36 14.72
CA GLY A 284 -16.99 -56.34 13.67
C GLY A 284 -16.04 -57.54 13.60
N LEU A 285 -15.04 -57.63 14.48
CA LEU A 285 -14.09 -58.74 14.51
C LEU A 285 -14.76 -60.07 14.88
N GLN A 286 -14.34 -61.14 14.21
CA GLN A 286 -14.81 -62.51 14.49
C GLN A 286 -13.63 -63.41 14.84
N THR A 287 -13.72 -64.15 15.95
CA THR A 287 -12.63 -65.01 16.42
C THR A 287 -12.49 -66.29 15.61
N VAL A 288 -11.27 -66.84 15.52
CA VAL A 288 -11.05 -68.20 15.01
C VAL A 288 -11.50 -69.20 16.07
N THR A 289 -12.63 -69.90 15.85
CA THR A 289 -13.07 -70.99 16.73
C THR A 289 -12.41 -72.31 16.32
N VAL A 290 -11.97 -73.11 17.31
CA VAL A 290 -11.39 -74.46 17.11
C VAL A 290 -12.43 -75.48 16.60
N ASP A 291 -13.73 -75.13 16.66
CA ASP A 291 -14.78 -75.98 16.10
C ASP A 291 -15.01 -75.63 14.61
N ASN A 292 -14.29 -76.35 13.76
CA ASN A 292 -14.42 -76.32 12.32
C ASN A 292 -15.66 -77.13 11.89
N THR A 293 -16.83 -76.82 12.45
CA THR A 293 -18.11 -77.33 11.94
C THR A 293 -18.81 -76.24 11.16
N VAL A 294 -18.53 -76.26 9.85
CA VAL A 294 -19.43 -75.73 8.83
C VAL A 294 -20.81 -76.36 9.06
N LYS A 295 -21.71 -75.64 9.74
CA LYS A 295 -23.13 -75.95 9.67
C LYS A 295 -23.69 -75.25 8.43
N ALA A 296 -23.53 -75.92 7.29
CA ALA A 296 -24.38 -75.65 6.15
C ALA A 296 -25.85 -75.88 6.56
N PRO A 297 -26.78 -74.96 6.28
CA PRO A 297 -28.16 -75.35 6.02
C PRO A 297 -28.20 -75.92 4.60
N ILE A 298 -28.46 -77.22 4.53
CA ILE A 298 -28.84 -77.89 3.29
C ILE A 298 -30.14 -77.25 2.78
N SER A 299 -30.09 -76.89 1.50
CA SER A 299 -31.19 -76.45 0.67
C SER A 299 -32.35 -77.47 0.66
N ASN A 300 -33.57 -76.98 0.83
CA ASN A 300 -34.71 -77.51 0.09
C ASN A 300 -35.22 -76.37 -0.79
N GLY A 301 -35.14 -76.58 -2.10
CA GLY A 301 -35.49 -75.60 -3.10
C GLY A 301 -36.99 -75.31 -3.16
N ASP A 302 -37.30 -74.07 -3.53
CA ASP A 302 -38.27 -73.84 -4.58
C ASP A 302 -37.76 -72.76 -5.53
N THR A 303 -38.03 -73.01 -6.78
CA THR A 303 -37.59 -72.36 -8.02
C THR A 303 -38.17 -70.96 -8.22
N THR A 304 -37.38 -70.04 -8.77
CA THR A 304 -37.55 -69.58 -10.16
C THR A 304 -36.51 -68.54 -10.58
N ALA A 305 -36.03 -68.74 -11.82
CA ALA A 305 -35.47 -67.80 -12.78
C ALA A 305 -34.04 -67.24 -12.57
N SER A 306 -33.08 -67.94 -13.21
CA SER A 306 -32.21 -67.47 -14.32
C SER A 306 -31.60 -66.06 -14.22
N VAL A 307 -30.30 -65.82 -14.38
CA VAL A 307 -29.38 -66.33 -15.41
C VAL A 307 -27.90 -66.26 -14.97
N LYS A 308 -27.14 -67.26 -15.45
CA LYS A 308 -25.66 -67.33 -15.62
C LYS A 308 -25.36 -66.70 -17.00
N THR A 309 -24.26 -66.01 -17.31
CA THR A 309 -22.82 -66.36 -17.22
C THR A 309 -21.95 -65.13 -17.49
N GLY A 310 -20.75 -65.08 -16.91
CA GLY A 310 -19.60 -64.43 -17.55
C GLY A 310 -18.59 -63.83 -16.58
N ASP A 311 -17.66 -64.66 -16.10
CA ASP A 311 -16.41 -64.27 -15.44
C ASP A 311 -15.68 -63.16 -16.22
N GLU A 312 -15.08 -62.20 -15.51
CA GLU A 312 -13.61 -62.17 -15.42
C GLU A 312 -13.14 -61.22 -14.30
N SER A 313 -11.99 -61.62 -13.78
CA SER A 313 -11.32 -61.24 -12.55
C SER A 313 -10.89 -59.78 -12.45
N LEU A 314 -10.71 -59.32 -11.20
CA LEU A 314 -9.61 -58.47 -10.74
C LEU A 314 -9.10 -57.40 -11.72
N THR A 315 -9.41 -56.14 -11.46
CA THR A 315 -8.43 -55.12 -11.03
C THR A 315 -8.98 -53.72 -11.26
N GLY A 316 -8.86 -52.89 -10.22
CA GLY A 316 -8.40 -51.52 -10.42
C GLY A 316 -9.41 -50.45 -10.82
N ILE A 317 -9.31 -49.37 -10.05
CA ILE A 317 -9.34 -47.98 -10.52
C ILE A 317 -10.73 -47.34 -10.57
N PHE A 318 -10.90 -46.50 -9.55
CA PHE A 318 -11.40 -45.12 -9.58
C PHE A 318 -12.67 -44.79 -10.39
N ALA A 319 -13.45 -43.94 -9.72
CA ALA A 319 -14.29 -42.88 -10.26
C ALA A 319 -15.80 -43.09 -10.19
N THR A 320 -16.44 -42.03 -9.71
CA THR A 320 -17.83 -41.62 -9.91
C THR A 320 -18.89 -42.26 -9.00
N ILE A 321 -19.28 -41.51 -7.96
CA ILE A 321 -20.71 -41.21 -7.80
C ILE A 321 -20.86 -39.68 -7.74
N THR A 322 -21.20 -39.12 -8.89
CA THR A 322 -21.78 -37.79 -9.04
C THR A 322 -23.28 -37.83 -8.77
N LEU A 323 -23.73 -36.87 -7.94
CA LEU A 323 -24.96 -36.07 -8.05
C LEU A 323 -26.34 -36.75 -8.04
N LEU A 324 -27.20 -36.35 -7.08
CA LEU A 324 -28.44 -35.59 -7.40
C LEU A 324 -29.14 -35.01 -6.15
N SER A 325 -29.50 -33.74 -6.34
CA SER A 325 -30.03 -32.68 -5.47
C SER A 325 -31.55 -32.70 -5.27
N VAL A 326 -32.04 -32.13 -4.15
CA VAL A 326 -33.30 -31.35 -4.13
C VAL A 326 -33.17 -30.14 -3.19
N ALA A 327 -33.43 -28.96 -3.75
CA ALA A 327 -33.56 -27.68 -3.07
C ALA A 327 -34.90 -27.57 -2.31
N GLY A 328 -34.87 -26.90 -1.16
CA GLY A 328 -36.05 -26.58 -0.35
C GLY A 328 -35.93 -25.18 0.28
N TYR A 329 -36.04 -24.16 -0.56
CA TYR A 329 -36.17 -22.75 -0.19
C TYR A 329 -37.41 -22.56 0.69
N THR A 330 -37.24 -22.23 1.97
CA THR A 330 -38.33 -21.73 2.84
C THR A 330 -37.94 -20.39 3.46
N LEU A 331 -38.26 -19.34 2.70
CA LEU A 331 -39.08 -18.20 3.12
C LEU A 331 -39.11 -17.88 4.63
N PHE A 332 -38.38 -16.85 5.07
CA PHE A 332 -38.78 -16.07 6.23
C PHE A 332 -39.13 -14.64 5.79
N LYS A 333 -40.44 -14.37 5.79
CA LYS A 333 -41.05 -13.06 5.52
C LYS A 333 -41.09 -12.26 6.82
N ARG A 334 -40.41 -11.11 6.79
CA ARG A 334 -40.79 -9.78 7.32
C ARG A 334 -41.73 -9.73 8.55
N LYS A 335 -41.27 -9.06 9.61
CA LYS A 335 -42.12 -8.30 10.52
C LYS A 335 -41.46 -6.95 10.82
N GLU A 336 -41.80 -5.94 10.02
CA GLU A 336 -41.81 -4.55 10.49
C GLU A 336 -42.93 -4.42 11.51
N ASN A 337 -42.71 -3.65 12.57
CA ASN A 337 -43.76 -2.95 13.30
C ASN A 337 -43.15 -1.67 13.89
N ASN A 338 -43.67 -0.54 13.38
CA ASN A 338 -43.61 0.86 13.84
C ASN A 338 -42.27 1.58 13.83
#